data_AF-A0A9C8HTX3-F1
#
_entry.id   AF-A0A9C8HTX3-F1
#
_cell.length_a   1.000
_cell.length_b   1.000
_cell.length_c   1.000
_cell.angle_alpha   90.00
_cell.angle_beta   90.00
_cell.angle_gamma   90.00
#
_symmetry.space_group_name_H-M   'P 1'
#
loop_
_entity.id
_entity.type
_entity.pdbx_description
1 polymer ?
#
loop_
_entity_poly.entity_id
_entity_poly.type
_entity_poly.pdbx_seq_one_letter_code
_entity_poly.pdbx_strand_id
1 'polypeptide(L)'
;MNWIEIITMLSAGIAMGLGAIGSGIGEGYAAGKAVEAASRQPGVSDKIMKTMLIGQAVAESTGIYSLVVALLLLFAAPKDVGLVKAMALLGAGFAMGFGAIGPGLGEGYAAGKGVEGIGRSPHEEGNVFRVMLIGQAVSESTGIYSLVVALLLIFVV
;
A
#
# COMPACT_ATOMS: atom_id res chain seq x y z
N MET A 1 29.52 -12.24 -5.84
CA MET A 1 28.34 -11.40 -6.10
C MET A 1 28.54 -10.76 -7.45
N ASN A 2 27.76 -11.17 -8.46
CA ASN A 2 27.81 -10.56 -9.79
C ASN A 2 27.08 -9.19 -9.75
N TRP A 3 27.42 -8.26 -10.64
CA TRP A 3 26.79 -6.93 -10.67
C TRP A 3 25.26 -7.00 -10.87
N ILE A 4 24.76 -8.07 -11.51
CA ILE A 4 23.33 -8.38 -11.66
C ILE A 4 22.67 -8.64 -10.30
N GLU A 5 23.32 -9.41 -9.43
CA GLU A 5 22.81 -9.72 -8.09
C GLU A 5 22.74 -8.44 -7.24
N ILE A 6 23.74 -7.55 -7.38
CA ILE A 6 23.75 -6.24 -6.71
C ILE A 6 22.54 -5.41 -7.15
N ILE A 7 22.28 -5.32 -8.46
CA ILE A 7 21.15 -4.56 -8.99
C ILE A 7 19.81 -5.15 -8.51
N THR A 8 19.70 -6.48 -8.49
CA THR A 8 18.48 -7.17 -8.07
C THR A 8 18.19 -6.95 -6.58
N MET A 9 19.21 -7.05 -5.73
CA MET A 9 19.09 -6.76 -4.30
C MET A 9 18.74 -5.29 -4.04
N LEU A 10 19.36 -4.36 -4.77
CA LEU A 10 19.02 -2.93 -4.70
C LEU A 10 17.56 -2.70 -5.11
N SER A 11 17.12 -3.33 -6.19
CA SER A 11 15.74 -3.23 -6.68
C SER A 11 14.73 -3.73 -5.65
N ALA A 12 15.00 -4.86 -5.00
CA ALA A 12 14.16 -5.38 -3.92
C ALA A 12 14.07 -4.40 -2.74
N GLY A 13 15.19 -3.79 -2.37
CA GLY A 13 15.24 -2.74 -1.35
C GLY A 13 14.43 -1.50 -1.74
N ILE A 14 14.48 -1.08 -3.00
CA ILE A 14 13.69 0.06 -3.52
C ILE A 14 12.20 -0.27 -3.48
N ALA A 15 11.80 -1.46 -3.94
CA ALA A 15 10.40 -1.89 -3.95
C ALA A 15 9.77 -1.81 -2.56
N MET A 16 10.41 -2.44 -1.57
CA MET A 16 9.93 -2.48 -0.19
C MET A 16 10.08 -1.13 0.51
N GLY A 17 11.25 -0.51 0.40
CA GLY A 17 11.58 0.73 1.10
C GLY A 17 10.66 1.87 0.72
N LEU A 18 10.43 2.08 -0.58
CA LEU A 18 9.48 3.10 -1.04
C LEU A 18 8.02 2.68 -0.83
N GLY A 19 7.71 1.39 -1.00
CA GLY A 19 6.35 0.90 -0.86
C GLY A 19 5.77 1.03 0.54
N ALA A 20 6.60 0.88 1.57
CA ALA A 20 6.18 1.04 2.96
C ALA A 20 5.81 2.48 3.34
N ILE A 21 6.22 3.49 2.56
CA ILE A 21 5.98 4.90 2.87
C ILE A 21 4.50 5.23 2.80
N GLY A 22 3.82 4.75 1.75
CA GLY A 22 2.41 5.02 1.51
C GLY A 22 1.54 4.54 2.66
N SER A 23 1.58 3.23 2.89
CA SER A 23 0.81 2.57 3.95
C SER A 23 1.18 3.10 5.32
N GLY A 24 2.47 3.23 5.66
CA GLY A 24 2.88 3.71 6.99
C GLY A 24 2.36 5.11 7.34
N ILE A 25 2.40 6.05 6.40
CA ILE A 25 1.88 7.42 6.64
C ILE A 25 0.34 7.42 6.63
N GLY A 26 -0.28 6.74 5.68
CA GLY A 26 -1.74 6.69 5.55
C GLY A 26 -2.40 6.04 6.77
N GLU A 27 -1.88 4.90 7.20
CA GLU A 27 -2.38 4.19 8.38
C GLU A 27 -2.15 4.99 9.67
N GLY A 28 -1.00 5.66 9.79
CA GLY A 28 -0.72 6.55 10.92
C GLY A 28 -1.73 7.69 11.00
N TYR A 29 -2.13 8.26 9.86
CA TYR A 29 -3.20 9.26 9.80
C TYR A 29 -4.55 8.67 10.25
N ALA A 30 -4.91 7.49 9.75
CA ALA A 30 -6.15 6.81 10.13
C ALA A 30 -6.21 6.53 11.64
N ALA A 31 -5.11 6.03 12.21
CA ALA A 31 -4.97 5.80 13.64
C ALA A 31 -5.10 7.08 14.47
N GLY A 32 -4.42 8.16 14.06
CA GLY A 32 -4.53 9.46 14.73
C GLY A 32 -5.96 9.98 14.75
N LYS A 33 -6.68 9.89 13.62
CA LYS A 33 -8.09 10.29 13.54
C LYS A 33 -9.01 9.40 14.37
N ALA A 34 -8.73 8.10 14.45
CA ALA A 34 -9.49 7.19 15.29
C ALA A 34 -9.32 7.52 16.78
N VAL A 35 -8.11 7.86 17.23
CA VAL A 35 -7.84 8.30 18.62
C VAL A 35 -8.62 9.58 18.95
N GLU A 36 -8.61 10.57 18.05
CA GLU A 36 -9.40 11.80 18.22
C GLU A 36 -10.91 11.52 18.27
N ALA A 37 -11.43 10.65 17.41
CA ALA A 37 -12.84 10.31 17.37
C ALA A 37 -13.28 9.52 18.61
N ALA A 38 -12.52 8.51 19.02
CA ALA A 38 -12.82 7.66 20.17
C ALA A 38 -12.74 8.43 21.49
N SER A 39 -11.79 9.35 21.63
CA SER A 39 -11.70 10.22 22.82
C SER A 39 -12.89 11.17 22.96
N ARG A 40 -13.46 11.64 21.84
CA ARG A 40 -14.66 12.50 21.83
C ARG A 40 -15.95 11.71 22.05
N GLN A 41 -16.03 10.47 21.57
CA GLN A 41 -17.20 9.60 21.76
C GLN A 41 -16.81 8.17 22.19
N PRO A 42 -16.48 7.96 23.47
CA PRO A 42 -16.04 6.66 23.96
C PRO A 42 -17.07 5.53 23.74
N GLY A 43 -18.37 5.86 23.77
CA GLY A 43 -19.46 4.89 23.62
C GLY A 43 -19.62 4.26 22.23
N VAL A 44 -18.89 4.75 21.21
CA VAL A 44 -18.90 4.18 19.85
C VAL A 44 -17.52 3.74 19.38
N SER A 45 -16.59 3.54 20.33
CA SER A 45 -15.20 3.15 20.04
C SER A 45 -15.10 1.87 19.22
N ASP A 46 -15.99 0.89 19.42
CA ASP A 46 -15.98 -0.36 18.65
C ASP A 46 -16.24 -0.13 17.15
N LYS A 47 -17.14 0.80 16.82
CA LYS A 47 -17.45 1.16 15.42
C LYS A 47 -16.28 1.90 14.75
N ILE A 48 -15.68 2.82 15.51
CA ILE A 48 -14.49 3.57 15.09
C ILE A 48 -13.33 2.61 14.83
N MET A 49 -13.05 1.72 15.79
CA MET A 49 -11.99 0.71 15.70
C MET A 49 -12.20 -0.20 14.51
N LYS A 50 -13.40 -0.73 14.32
CA LYS A 50 -13.72 -1.61 13.18
C LYS A 50 -13.48 -0.92 11.84
N THR A 51 -13.92 0.33 11.71
CA THR A 51 -13.74 1.09 10.47
C THR A 51 -12.28 1.45 10.22
N MET A 52 -11.55 1.82 11.27
CA MET A 52 -10.11 2.06 11.20
C MET A 52 -9.37 0.83 10.68
N LEU A 53 -9.58 -0.32 11.32
CA LEU A 53 -8.87 -1.56 10.98
C LEU A 53 -9.15 -2.02 9.55
N ILE A 54 -10.40 -1.93 9.11
CA ILE A 54 -10.72 -2.28 7.71
C ILE A 54 -10.09 -1.27 6.75
N GLY A 55 -10.18 0.03 7.04
CA GLY A 55 -9.60 1.05 6.18
C GLY A 55 -8.07 0.94 6.08
N GLN A 56 -7.39 0.61 7.18
CA GLN A 56 -5.94 0.33 7.21
C GLN A 56 -5.60 -0.96 6.47
N ALA A 57 -6.39 -2.02 6.65
CA ALA A 57 -6.17 -3.28 5.93
C ALA A 57 -6.24 -3.12 4.40
N VAL A 58 -7.05 -2.17 3.90
CA VAL A 58 -7.01 -1.80 2.49
C VAL A 58 -5.73 -1.02 2.17
N ALA A 59 -5.40 0.03 2.94
CA ALA A 59 -4.17 0.83 2.74
C ALA A 59 -2.86 0.01 2.76
N GLU A 60 -2.82 -1.10 3.50
CA GLU A 60 -1.66 -1.99 3.61
C GLU A 60 -1.45 -2.86 2.36
N SER A 61 -2.46 -3.05 1.51
CA SER A 61 -2.38 -3.93 0.33
C SER A 61 -1.20 -3.57 -0.58
N THR A 62 -0.96 -2.27 -0.76
CA THR A 62 0.15 -1.78 -1.58
C THR A 62 1.53 -2.03 -0.97
N GLY A 63 1.63 -1.98 0.36
CA GLY A 63 2.80 -2.44 1.10
C GLY A 63 3.05 -3.94 0.85
N ILE A 64 1.98 -4.74 0.85
CA ILE A 64 2.06 -6.18 0.52
C ILE A 64 2.49 -6.40 -0.93
N TYR A 65 2.02 -5.62 -1.90
CA TYR A 65 2.47 -5.73 -3.29
C TYR A 65 3.96 -5.44 -3.43
N SER A 66 4.45 -4.40 -2.75
CA SER A 66 5.87 -4.08 -2.67
C SER A 66 6.69 -5.19 -2.02
N LEU A 67 6.19 -5.80 -0.95
CA LEU A 67 6.81 -6.96 -0.30
C LEU A 67 6.88 -8.14 -1.28
N VAL A 68 5.79 -8.46 -1.97
CA VAL A 68 5.75 -9.55 -2.95
C VAL A 68 6.77 -9.31 -4.06
N VAL A 69 6.83 -8.11 -4.64
CA VAL A 69 7.81 -7.78 -5.68
C VAL A 69 9.24 -7.90 -5.15
N ALA A 70 9.52 -7.42 -3.92
CA ALA A 70 10.83 -7.55 -3.30
C ALA A 70 11.23 -9.02 -3.12
N LEU A 71 10.32 -9.87 -2.61
CA LEU A 71 10.57 -11.29 -2.43
C LEU A 71 10.79 -12.01 -3.77
N LEU A 72 10.01 -11.67 -4.81
CA LEU A 72 10.20 -12.21 -6.14
C LEU A 72 11.57 -11.82 -6.72
N LEU A 73 12.00 -10.58 -6.52
CA LEU A 73 13.33 -10.14 -6.92
C LEU A 73 14.44 -10.91 -6.19
N LEU A 74 14.30 -11.12 -4.88
CA LEU A 74 15.33 -11.81 -4.08
C LEU A 74 15.43 -13.31 -4.36
N PHE A 75 14.29 -13.98 -4.60
CA PHE A 75 14.22 -15.44 -4.60
C PHE A 75 13.85 -16.07 -5.95
N ALA A 76 13.18 -15.33 -6.83
CA ALA A 76 12.67 -15.85 -8.10
C ALA A 76 13.28 -15.18 -9.34
N ALA A 77 14.02 -14.08 -9.18
CA ALA A 77 14.62 -13.39 -10.32
C ALA A 77 15.78 -14.20 -10.95
N PRO A 78 15.89 -14.19 -12.29
CA PRO A 78 16.98 -14.86 -12.99
C PRO A 78 18.33 -14.18 -12.71
N LYS A 79 19.36 -14.98 -12.42
CA LYS A 79 20.69 -14.50 -11.99
C LYS A 79 21.70 -14.35 -13.12
N ASP A 80 21.53 -15.09 -14.21
CA ASP A 80 22.43 -15.10 -15.37
C ASP A 80 21.79 -14.38 -16.55
N VAL A 81 21.66 -13.05 -16.45
CA VAL A 81 20.97 -12.22 -17.44
C VAL A 81 21.84 -11.09 -18.01
N GLY A 82 21.51 -10.63 -19.21
CA GLY A 82 22.16 -9.47 -19.81
C GLY A 82 21.79 -8.13 -19.15
N LEU A 83 22.48 -7.06 -19.55
CA LEU A 83 22.26 -5.70 -19.04
C LEU A 83 20.84 -5.19 -19.17
N VAL A 84 20.18 -5.45 -20.29
CA VAL A 84 18.79 -5.02 -20.52
C VAL A 84 17.86 -5.60 -19.46
N LYS A 85 17.97 -6.90 -19.19
CA LYS A 85 17.14 -7.59 -18.21
C LYS A 85 17.50 -7.18 -16.77
N ALA A 86 18.79 -6.99 -16.45
CA ALA A 86 19.19 -6.48 -15.13
C ALA A 86 18.58 -5.09 -14.86
N MET A 87 18.57 -4.19 -15.85
CA MET A 87 17.93 -2.88 -15.74
C MET A 87 16.40 -2.97 -15.67
N ALA A 88 15.78 -3.95 -16.35
CA ALA A 88 14.36 -4.24 -16.21
C ALA A 88 14.00 -4.66 -14.78
N LEU A 89 14.82 -5.50 -14.14
CA LEU A 89 14.65 -5.87 -12.73
C LEU A 89 14.73 -4.65 -11.81
N LEU A 90 15.62 -3.69 -12.08
CA LEU A 90 15.65 -2.40 -11.36
C LEU A 90 14.39 -1.58 -11.58
N GLY A 91 13.92 -1.52 -12.83
CA GLY A 91 12.66 -0.87 -13.19
C GLY A 91 11.45 -1.45 -12.45
N ALA A 92 11.42 -2.77 -12.22
CA ALA A 92 10.35 -3.42 -11.47
C ALA A 92 10.25 -2.91 -10.03
N GLY A 93 11.40 -2.74 -9.36
CA GLY A 93 11.43 -2.23 -7.99
C GLY A 93 10.98 -0.78 -7.91
N PHE A 94 11.39 0.07 -8.86
CA PHE A 94 10.90 1.45 -8.94
C PHE A 94 9.42 1.56 -9.24
N ALA A 95 8.92 0.79 -10.21
CA ALA A 95 7.51 0.80 -10.60
C ALA A 95 6.60 0.47 -9.41
N MET A 96 6.94 -0.61 -8.67
CA MET A 96 6.18 -1.00 -7.49
C MET A 96 6.39 -0.04 -6.31
N GLY A 97 7.64 0.31 -6.01
CA GLY A 97 7.97 1.17 -4.88
C GLY A 97 7.27 2.53 -4.93
N PHE A 98 7.35 3.24 -6.06
CA PHE A 98 6.62 4.51 -6.22
C PHE A 98 5.12 4.31 -6.38
N GLY A 99 4.70 3.22 -7.04
CA GLY A 99 3.30 2.88 -7.26
C GLY A 99 2.49 2.69 -5.99
N ALA A 100 3.13 2.16 -4.94
CA ALA A 100 2.47 1.91 -3.65
C ALA A 100 2.24 3.18 -2.81
N ILE A 101 2.99 4.27 -3.05
CA ILE A 101 2.88 5.48 -2.22
C ILE A 101 1.49 6.12 -2.34
N GLY A 102 1.00 6.24 -3.58
CA GLY A 102 -0.27 6.91 -3.88
C GLY A 102 -1.47 6.28 -3.16
N PRO A 103 -1.76 4.98 -3.41
CA PRO A 103 -2.88 4.31 -2.77
C PRO A 103 -2.72 4.24 -1.25
N GLY A 104 -1.56 3.84 -0.71
CA GLY A 104 -1.38 3.74 0.74
C GLY A 104 -1.69 5.05 1.46
N LEU A 105 -1.24 6.19 0.93
CA LEU A 105 -1.59 7.51 1.46
C LEU A 105 -3.08 7.84 1.31
N GLY A 106 -3.62 7.67 0.11
CA GLY A 106 -5.00 8.04 -0.22
C GLY A 106 -6.03 7.21 0.55
N GLU A 107 -5.76 5.92 0.70
CA GLU A 107 -6.64 4.99 1.39
C GLU A 107 -6.59 5.17 2.90
N GLY A 108 -5.40 5.39 3.47
CA GLY A 108 -5.27 5.75 4.87
C GLY A 108 -5.93 7.09 5.20
N TYR A 109 -5.85 8.07 4.29
CA TYR A 109 -6.60 9.32 4.42
C TYR A 109 -8.11 9.09 4.41
N ALA A 110 -8.61 8.30 3.47
CA ALA A 110 -10.03 7.94 3.38
C ALA A 110 -10.50 7.22 4.65
N ALA A 111 -9.69 6.29 5.18
CA ALA A 111 -9.95 5.60 6.43
C ALA A 111 -10.04 6.58 7.61
N GLY A 112 -9.09 7.51 7.72
CA GLY A 112 -9.08 8.57 8.73
C GLY A 112 -10.32 9.46 8.67
N LYS A 113 -10.81 9.76 7.47
CA LYS A 113 -12.06 10.51 7.28
C LYS A 113 -13.31 9.68 7.57
N GLY A 114 -13.28 8.38 7.26
CA GLY A 114 -14.34 7.44 7.62
C GLY A 114 -14.54 7.37 9.13
N VAL A 115 -13.47 7.21 9.90
CA VAL A 115 -13.55 7.14 11.38
C VAL A 115 -13.97 8.48 12.00
N GLU A 116 -13.48 9.61 11.47
CA GLU A 116 -13.92 10.94 11.89
C GLU A 116 -15.43 11.13 11.60
N GLY A 117 -15.91 10.66 10.45
CA GLY A 117 -17.33 10.70 10.09
C GLY A 117 -18.20 9.89 11.03
N ILE A 118 -17.78 8.67 11.39
CA ILE A 118 -18.51 7.82 12.33
C ILE A 118 -18.57 8.45 13.72
N GLY A 119 -17.46 9.04 14.20
CA GLY A 119 -17.45 9.77 15.48
C GLY A 119 -18.26 11.08 15.47
N ARG A 120 -18.74 11.54 14.30
CA ARG A 120 -19.70 12.66 14.21
C ARG A 120 -21.13 12.17 14.07
N SER A 121 -21.35 11.06 13.36
CA SER A 121 -22.68 10.53 13.05
C SER A 121 -22.68 8.99 13.11
N PRO A 122 -22.76 8.39 14.31
CA PRO A 122 -22.63 6.94 14.48
C PRO A 122 -23.76 6.10 13.86
N HIS A 123 -24.90 6.74 13.55
CA HIS A 123 -26.05 6.09 12.91
C HIS A 123 -25.82 5.89 11.40
N GLU A 124 -24.91 6.66 10.79
CA GLU A 124 -24.58 6.62 9.36
C GLU A 124 -23.38 5.72 9.04
N GLU A 125 -22.89 4.93 10.02
CA GLU A 125 -21.71 4.06 9.88
C GLU A 125 -21.75 3.24 8.60
N GLY A 126 -22.87 2.58 8.32
CA GLY A 126 -23.01 1.73 7.13
C GLY A 126 -22.85 2.50 5.81
N ASN A 127 -23.30 3.75 5.74
CA ASN A 127 -23.16 4.58 4.54
C ASN A 127 -21.73 5.12 4.41
N VAL A 128 -21.17 5.68 5.48
CA VAL A 128 -19.79 6.19 5.53
C VAL A 128 -18.80 5.08 5.16
N PHE A 129 -18.96 3.89 5.74
CA PHE A 129 -18.11 2.73 5.47
C PHE A 129 -18.13 2.32 4.00
N ARG A 130 -19.32 2.28 3.37
CA ARG A 130 -19.45 1.91 1.95
C ARG A 130 -18.78 2.94 1.04
N VAL A 131 -19.03 4.24 1.27
CA VAL A 131 -18.43 5.31 0.47
C VAL A 131 -16.91 5.31 0.60
N MET A 132 -16.39 5.08 1.81
CA MET A 132 -14.95 4.90 2.06
C MET A 132 -14.38 3.77 1.22
N LEU A 133 -14.94 2.55 1.31
CA LEU A 133 -14.44 1.40 0.58
C LEU A 133 -14.51 1.56 -0.94
N ILE A 134 -15.57 2.18 -1.47
CA ILE A 134 -15.68 2.45 -2.90
C ILE A 134 -14.57 3.43 -3.33
N GLY A 135 -14.33 4.48 -2.56
CA GLY A 135 -13.25 5.43 -2.83
C GLY A 135 -11.86 4.78 -2.79
N GLN A 136 -11.62 3.93 -1.78
CA GLN A 136 -10.39 3.16 -1.66
C GLN A 136 -10.20 2.23 -2.85
N ALA A 137 -11.22 1.45 -3.22
CA ALA A 137 -11.14 0.53 -4.37
C ALA A 137 -10.77 1.23 -5.70
N VAL A 138 -11.20 2.48 -5.90
CA VAL A 138 -10.78 3.26 -7.08
C VAL A 138 -9.33 3.73 -6.94
N SER A 139 -8.93 4.22 -5.76
CA SER A 139 -7.55 4.64 -5.46
C SER A 139 -6.54 3.52 -5.68
N GLU A 140 -6.90 2.30 -5.28
CA GLU A 140 -6.09 1.09 -5.36
C GLU A 140 -5.64 0.72 -6.78
N SER A 141 -6.44 1.10 -7.79
CA SER A 141 -6.17 0.74 -9.19
C SER A 141 -4.76 1.12 -9.65
N THR A 142 -4.23 2.24 -9.16
CA THR A 142 -2.87 2.70 -9.50
C THR A 142 -1.78 1.79 -8.92
N GLY A 143 -1.99 1.22 -7.73
CA GLY A 143 -1.11 0.22 -7.14
C GLY A 143 -1.11 -1.08 -7.95
N ILE A 144 -2.28 -1.52 -8.43
CA ILE A 144 -2.41 -2.68 -9.31
C ILE A 144 -1.69 -2.45 -10.65
N TYR A 145 -1.80 -1.27 -11.25
CA TYR A 145 -1.08 -0.96 -12.49
C TYR A 145 0.44 -1.07 -12.31
N SER A 146 0.97 -0.54 -11.21
CA SER A 146 2.38 -0.66 -10.87
C SER A 146 2.83 -2.09 -10.62
N LEU A 147 2.01 -2.88 -9.92
CA LEU A 147 2.27 -4.30 -9.70
C LEU A 147 2.33 -5.06 -11.03
N VAL A 148 1.37 -4.85 -11.93
CA VAL A 148 1.35 -5.50 -13.25
C VAL A 148 2.61 -5.16 -14.05
N VAL A 149 3.02 -3.89 -14.08
CA VAL A 149 4.25 -3.48 -14.77
C VAL A 149 5.49 -4.14 -14.15
N ALA A 150 5.59 -4.19 -12.82
CA ALA A 150 6.69 -4.85 -12.14
C ALA A 150 6.76 -6.35 -12.47
N LEU A 151 5.63 -7.05 -12.49
CA LEU A 151 5.57 -8.47 -12.85
C LEU A 151 5.98 -8.71 -14.32
N LEU A 152 5.55 -7.86 -15.24
CA LEU A 152 5.95 -7.95 -16.65
C LEU A 152 7.46 -7.76 -16.82
N LEU A 153 8.07 -6.83 -16.09
CA LEU A 153 9.52 -6.61 -16.10
C LEU A 153 10.30 -7.80 -15.49
N ILE A 154 9.73 -8.48 -14.48
CA ILE A 154 10.37 -9.63 -13.85
C ILE A 154 10.26 -10.89 -14.70
N PHE A 155 9.12 -11.16 -15.32
CA PHE A 155 8.85 -12.47 -15.94
C PHE A 155 8.75 -12.49 -17.46
N VAL A 156 8.47 -11.37 -18.11
CA VAL A 156 8.14 -11.34 -19.55
C VAL A 156 9.23 -10.67 -20.37
N VAL A 157 9.68 -9.48 -19.96
CA VAL A 157 10.77 -8.72 -20.62
C VAL A 157 12.11 -9.29 -20.24
#